data_AF-A0A536B9R7-F1
#
_entry.id   AF-A0A536B9R7-F1
#
_cell.length_a   1.000
_cell.length_b   1.000
_cell.length_c   1.000
_cell.angle_alpha   90.00
_cell.angle_beta   90.00
_cell.angle_gamma   90.00
#
_symmetry.space_group_name_H-M   'P 1'
#
loop_
_entity.id
_entity.type
_entity.pdbx_description
1 polymer ?
#
loop_
_entity_poly.entity_id
_entity_poly.type
_entity_poly.pdbx_seq_one_letter_code
_entity_poly.pdbx_strand_id
1 'polypeptide(L)'
;MRALLRMAATAVAGAALYYAGLVNSIVILRPERPGAIAVVVAIAAAIVVLVAAVRGTGRGDALTPPAHVRLHRAVWLLASVMALVSLAWISDVPRQRSWDWTPYHNDAIALDDCAARLVLEGRDPYSSLDIFDCYARLGIGADRTTPLRLGEFASVAVYPTDDQLDAAWDLRAREGGNVEFVSRPSYPALSFLLIIPFVVLGWDTNRLYVLCLIAAMALVVLRTPIGLRPFMLTAVLGATSLAAFTVSGSADLLYVLPLAAAWLWRERRWSALAYGVAAATKQLAWFFAPFYLIAVVTTHGWREGLRRAATSAAVFLVANLPFILAHPRDWVEGVTTPLSDPMFPRGAGLIFLGTNGGLPLLPSNAYLALEGLCALACLVVAWRSRRTSPELGVVLALVPLFFAWRSLFSYFFLIPLFAAVAVARMPLGDLTPERAQAAGALTLFALPVRRLALVSRRRAA
;
A
#
# COMPACT_ATOMS: atom_id res chain seq x y z
N MET A 1 18.16 8.44 -21.14
CA MET A 1 18.53 8.21 -19.74
C MET A 1 17.49 7.33 -19.06
N ARG A 2 17.76 6.03 -18.99
CA ARG A 2 16.88 5.01 -18.41
C ARG A 2 16.60 5.26 -16.93
N ALA A 3 17.58 5.70 -16.14
CA ALA A 3 17.40 5.94 -14.70
C ALA A 3 16.25 6.94 -14.43
N LEU A 4 16.21 8.03 -15.19
CA LEU A 4 15.14 9.01 -15.09
C LEU A 4 13.80 8.50 -15.60
N LEU A 5 13.77 7.62 -16.61
CA LEU A 5 12.51 6.99 -17.05
C LEU A 5 11.94 6.06 -15.98
N ARG A 6 12.79 5.32 -15.25
CA ARG A 6 12.33 4.45 -14.16
C ARG A 6 11.68 5.24 -13.04
N MET A 7 12.28 6.37 -12.63
CA MET A 7 11.72 7.28 -11.64
C MET A 7 10.44 7.94 -12.17
N ALA A 8 10.46 8.44 -13.41
CA ALA A 8 9.28 9.05 -14.00
C ALA A 8 8.11 8.06 -14.12
N ALA A 9 8.38 6.78 -14.38
CA ALA A 9 7.38 5.73 -14.40
C ALA A 9 6.66 5.56 -13.04
N THR A 10 7.34 5.78 -11.91
CA THR A 10 6.67 5.75 -10.59
C THR A 10 5.68 6.91 -10.45
N ALA A 11 6.06 8.11 -10.90
CA ALA A 11 5.16 9.26 -10.90
C ALA A 11 3.96 9.06 -11.83
N VAL A 12 4.21 8.64 -13.07
CA VAL A 12 3.15 8.42 -14.07
C VAL A 12 2.17 7.35 -13.60
N ALA A 13 2.67 6.22 -13.10
CA ALA A 13 1.81 5.16 -12.60
C ALA A 13 1.02 5.60 -11.35
N GLY A 14 1.64 6.32 -10.42
CA GLY A 14 0.93 6.85 -9.25
C GLY A 14 -0.10 7.93 -9.59
N ALA A 15 0.15 8.76 -10.61
CA ALA A 15 -0.83 9.69 -11.13
C ALA A 15 -2.00 8.96 -11.82
N ALA A 16 -1.71 7.93 -12.64
CA ALA A 16 -2.73 7.11 -13.26
C ALA A 16 -3.61 6.40 -12.21
N LEU A 17 -3.00 5.86 -11.15
CA LEU A 17 -3.73 5.27 -10.04
C LEU A 17 -4.57 6.31 -9.30
N TYR A 18 -4.07 7.53 -9.08
CA TYR A 18 -4.85 8.60 -8.47
C TYR A 18 -6.15 8.87 -9.24
N TYR A 19 -6.08 9.05 -10.56
CA TYR A 19 -7.27 9.25 -11.38
C TYR A 19 -8.16 8.01 -11.46
N ALA A 20 -7.57 6.81 -11.54
CA ALA A 20 -8.33 5.56 -11.50
C ALA A 20 -9.12 5.43 -10.19
N GLY A 21 -8.55 5.85 -9.07
CA GLY A 21 -9.22 5.87 -7.77
C GLY A 21 -10.38 6.87 -7.71
N LEU A 22 -10.23 8.06 -8.31
CA LEU A 22 -11.34 9.02 -8.43
C LEU A 22 -12.49 8.44 -9.27
N VAL A 23 -12.18 7.86 -10.43
CA VAL A 23 -13.18 7.22 -11.31
C VAL A 23 -13.82 6.02 -10.62
N ASN A 24 -13.05 5.22 -9.87
CA ASN A 24 -13.56 4.11 -9.08
C ASN A 24 -14.64 4.57 -8.09
N SER A 25 -14.39 5.65 -7.33
CA SER A 25 -15.39 6.19 -6.40
C SER A 25 -16.66 6.67 -7.10
N ILE A 26 -16.53 7.31 -8.27
CA ILE A 26 -17.69 7.76 -9.07
C ILE A 26 -18.51 6.56 -9.56
N VAL A 27 -17.84 5.53 -10.09
CA VAL A 27 -18.48 4.34 -10.65
C VAL A 27 -19.16 3.49 -9.57
N ILE A 28 -18.64 3.45 -8.35
CA ILE A 28 -19.32 2.79 -7.22
C ILE A 28 -20.68 3.44 -6.94
N LEU A 29 -20.76 4.77 -7.02
CA LEU A 29 -22.02 5.51 -6.81
C LEU A 29 -22.95 5.45 -8.02
N ARG A 30 -22.38 5.37 -9.22
CA ARG A 30 -23.12 5.31 -10.49
C ARG A 30 -22.48 4.26 -11.40
N PRO A 31 -22.89 2.98 -11.29
CA PRO A 31 -22.30 1.90 -12.07
C PRO A 31 -22.44 2.12 -13.57
N GLU A 32 -21.31 2.34 -14.24
CA GLU A 32 -21.25 2.51 -15.69
C GLU A 32 -20.09 1.71 -16.29
N ARG A 33 -20.41 0.93 -17.34
CA ARG A 33 -19.45 0.04 -18.00
C ARG A 33 -18.17 0.72 -18.49
N PRO A 34 -18.21 1.89 -19.16
CA PRO A 34 -17.00 2.57 -19.60
C PRO A 34 -16.08 2.97 -18.44
N GLY A 35 -16.66 3.47 -17.34
CA GLY A 35 -15.91 3.84 -16.14
C GLY A 35 -15.25 2.63 -15.49
N ALA A 36 -15.97 1.52 -15.35
CA ALA A 36 -15.41 0.28 -14.80
C ALA A 36 -14.22 -0.25 -15.63
N ILE A 37 -14.36 -0.25 -16.97
CA ILE A 37 -13.26 -0.66 -17.87
C ILE A 37 -12.06 0.29 -17.72
N ALA A 38 -12.29 1.60 -17.66
CA ALA A 38 -11.22 2.59 -17.52
C ALA A 38 -10.40 2.38 -16.23
N VAL A 39 -11.05 2.11 -15.10
CA VAL A 39 -10.39 1.83 -13.82
C VAL A 39 -9.50 0.59 -13.92
N VAL A 40 -10.07 -0.52 -14.39
CA VAL A 40 -9.37 -1.82 -14.47
C VAL A 40 -8.17 -1.73 -15.42
N VAL A 41 -8.33 -1.09 -16.58
CA VAL A 41 -7.25 -0.86 -17.55
C VAL A 41 -6.18 0.05 -16.97
N ALA A 42 -6.55 1.13 -16.28
CA ALA A 42 -5.58 2.05 -15.68
C ALA A 42 -4.73 1.37 -14.61
N ILE A 43 -5.32 0.54 -13.74
CA ILE A 43 -4.58 -0.23 -12.73
C ILE A 43 -3.65 -1.25 -13.41
N ALA A 44 -4.15 -2.01 -14.39
CA ALA A 44 -3.34 -2.97 -15.13
C ALA A 44 -2.16 -2.28 -15.85
N ALA A 45 -2.40 -1.14 -16.50
CA ALA A 45 -1.37 -0.36 -17.16
C ALA A 45 -0.33 0.18 -16.16
N ALA A 46 -0.76 0.67 -15.00
CA ALA A 46 0.15 1.11 -13.94
C ALA A 46 1.05 -0.04 -13.45
N ILE A 47 0.48 -1.23 -13.21
CA ILE A 47 1.25 -2.43 -12.84
C ILE A 47 2.29 -2.76 -13.92
N VAL A 48 1.89 -2.81 -15.20
CA VAL A 48 2.79 -3.12 -16.32
C VAL A 48 3.93 -2.10 -16.42
N VAL A 49 3.62 -0.80 -16.31
CA VAL A 49 4.60 0.29 -16.33
C VAL A 49 5.60 0.15 -15.18
N LEU A 50 5.14 -0.16 -13.98
CA LEU A 50 5.99 -0.33 -12.80
C LEU A 50 6.86 -1.60 -12.89
N VAL A 51 6.30 -2.71 -13.36
CA VAL A 51 7.04 -3.95 -13.66
C VAL A 51 8.16 -3.68 -14.69
N ALA A 52 7.85 -2.94 -15.76
CA ALA A 52 8.86 -2.54 -16.74
C ALA A 52 9.93 -1.62 -16.12
N ALA A 53 9.52 -0.68 -15.26
CA ALA A 53 10.41 0.26 -14.58
C ALA A 53 11.38 -0.41 -13.60
N VAL A 54 11.07 -1.59 -13.06
CA VAL A 54 11.96 -2.33 -12.15
C VAL A 54 12.68 -3.51 -12.82
N ARG A 55 12.51 -3.71 -14.13
CA ARG A 55 13.16 -4.79 -14.89
C ARG A 55 14.64 -4.47 -15.17
N GLY A 56 15.52 -5.46 -15.01
CA GLY A 56 16.97 -5.30 -15.19
C GLY A 56 17.71 -5.00 -13.88
N THR A 57 19.03 -4.86 -13.97
CA THR A 57 19.88 -4.55 -12.81
C THR A 57 20.03 -3.05 -12.54
N GLY A 58 19.60 -2.20 -13.48
CA GLY A 58 19.77 -0.75 -13.41
C GLY A 58 21.21 -0.25 -13.57
N ARG A 59 22.19 -1.14 -13.75
CA ARG A 59 23.62 -0.76 -13.76
C ARG A 59 23.94 0.22 -14.88
N GLY A 60 24.40 1.42 -14.51
CA GLY A 60 24.82 2.45 -15.45
C GLY A 60 23.66 3.15 -16.19
N ASP A 61 22.42 2.96 -15.76
CA ASP A 61 21.25 3.55 -16.41
C ASP A 61 21.26 5.08 -16.42
N ALA A 62 21.98 5.73 -15.50
CA ALA A 62 22.19 7.18 -15.48
C ALA A 62 23.07 7.67 -16.66
N LEU A 63 23.89 6.80 -17.24
CA LEU A 63 24.81 7.13 -18.34
C LEU A 63 24.19 6.90 -19.73
N THR A 64 23.02 6.27 -19.80
CA THR A 64 22.40 5.92 -21.08
C THR A 64 21.86 7.16 -21.81
N PRO A 65 22.10 7.33 -23.12
CA PRO A 65 21.64 8.52 -23.84
C PRO A 65 20.11 8.66 -23.81
N PRO A 66 19.55 9.88 -23.81
CA PRO A 66 18.12 10.10 -24.00
C PRO A 66 17.71 9.75 -25.43
N ALA A 67 16.72 8.86 -25.58
CA ALA A 67 16.20 8.50 -26.90
C ALA A 67 15.23 9.57 -27.45
N HIS A 68 14.35 10.11 -26.58
CA HIS A 68 13.31 11.07 -26.95
C HIS A 68 13.24 12.22 -25.95
N VAL A 69 14.06 13.25 -26.13
CA VAL A 69 14.18 14.38 -25.18
C VAL A 69 12.85 15.12 -24.96
N ARG A 70 12.05 15.31 -26.01
CA ARG A 70 10.73 15.97 -25.90
C ARG A 70 9.76 15.18 -25.03
N LEU A 71 9.69 13.86 -25.22
CA LEU A 71 8.87 12.98 -24.40
C LEU A 71 9.36 12.98 -22.94
N HIS A 72 10.67 12.87 -22.73
CA HIS A 72 11.27 12.99 -21.40
C HIS A 72 10.84 14.28 -20.70
N ARG A 73 10.89 15.41 -21.39
CA ARG A 73 10.47 16.71 -20.85
C ARG A 73 8.99 16.73 -20.48
N ALA A 74 8.13 16.25 -21.36
CA ALA A 74 6.69 16.19 -21.11
C ALA A 74 6.35 15.33 -19.87
N VAL A 75 6.97 14.16 -19.75
CA VAL A 75 6.76 13.27 -18.61
C VAL A 75 7.25 13.90 -17.30
N TRP A 76 8.40 14.57 -17.30
CA TRP A 76 8.91 15.24 -16.10
C TRP A 76 8.12 16.50 -15.72
N LEU A 77 7.54 17.20 -16.70
CA LEU A 77 6.58 18.27 -16.45
C LEU A 77 5.33 17.72 -15.76
N LEU A 78 4.76 16.63 -16.27
CA LEU A 78 3.65 15.92 -15.62
C LEU A 78 4.01 15.52 -14.19
N ALA A 79 5.15 14.86 -13.98
CA ALA A 79 5.61 14.46 -12.65
C ALA A 79 5.74 15.64 -11.69
N SER A 80 6.21 16.79 -12.18
CA SER A 80 6.32 18.04 -11.41
C SER A 80 4.95 18.60 -11.05
N VAL A 81 4.00 18.66 -11.99
CA VAL A 81 2.62 19.11 -11.73
C VAL A 81 1.97 18.21 -10.69
N MET A 82 2.07 16.89 -10.85
CA MET A 82 1.51 15.93 -9.90
C MET A 82 2.17 15.99 -8.52
N ALA A 83 3.46 16.34 -8.45
CA ALA A 83 4.12 16.59 -7.17
C ALA A 83 3.51 17.80 -6.43
N LEU A 84 3.11 18.86 -7.14
CA LEU A 84 2.38 19.98 -6.54
C LEU A 84 1.00 19.55 -6.03
N VAL A 85 0.30 18.69 -6.79
CA VAL A 85 -0.99 18.12 -6.34
C VAL A 85 -0.82 17.35 -5.04
N SER A 86 0.23 16.53 -4.92
CA SER A 86 0.52 15.81 -3.68
C SER A 86 0.89 16.72 -2.52
N LEU A 87 1.66 17.78 -2.78
CA LEU A 87 1.93 18.80 -1.75
C LEU A 87 0.65 19.50 -1.30
N ALA A 88 -0.30 19.75 -2.21
CA ALA A 88 -1.60 20.28 -1.84
C ALA A 88 -2.35 19.32 -0.90
N TRP A 89 -2.44 18.02 -1.24
CA TRP A 89 -3.01 16.99 -0.36
C TRP A 89 -2.36 16.96 1.03
N ILE A 90 -1.02 16.93 1.09
CA ILE A 90 -0.28 16.90 2.36
C ILE A 90 -0.49 18.19 3.17
N SER A 91 -0.53 19.34 2.50
CA SER A 91 -0.77 20.63 3.16
C SER A 91 -2.19 20.79 3.70
N ASP A 92 -3.12 19.97 3.19
CA ASP A 92 -4.51 19.95 3.61
C ASP A 92 -4.74 19.04 4.82
N VAL A 93 -3.79 18.16 5.19
CA VAL A 93 -3.91 17.29 6.38
C VAL A 93 -4.33 18.04 7.64
N PRO A 94 -3.78 19.22 7.99
CA PRO A 94 -4.21 19.97 9.18
C PRO A 94 -5.57 20.67 9.00
N ARG A 95 -6.08 20.75 7.76
CA ARG A 95 -7.23 21.56 7.35
C ARG A 95 -8.43 20.76 6.85
N GLN A 96 -8.27 19.46 6.57
CA GLN A 96 -9.36 18.58 6.16
C GLN A 96 -10.40 18.50 7.26
N ARG A 97 -11.36 19.41 7.14
CA ARG A 97 -12.66 19.37 7.77
C ARG A 97 -13.60 18.81 6.71
N SER A 98 -13.57 17.51 6.47
CA SER A 98 -14.63 16.87 5.70
C SER A 98 -15.97 17.08 6.40
N TRP A 99 -17.06 17.03 5.64
CA TRP A 99 -18.43 17.09 6.17
C TRP A 99 -18.69 16.00 7.22
N ASP A 100 -17.94 14.90 7.13
CA ASP A 100 -17.81 13.86 8.14
C ASP A 100 -16.48 14.03 8.89
N TRP A 101 -16.54 14.41 10.17
CA TRP A 101 -15.38 14.77 11.01
C TRP A 101 -14.65 13.54 11.59
N THR A 102 -15.10 12.34 11.30
CA THR A 102 -14.52 11.15 11.87
C THR A 102 -13.19 10.78 11.17
N PRO A 103 -12.10 10.48 11.92
CA PRO A 103 -10.88 9.93 11.33
C PRO A 103 -11.08 8.48 10.83
N TYR A 104 -12.23 7.88 11.13
CA TYR A 104 -12.55 6.49 10.85
C TYR A 104 -13.25 6.34 9.50
N HIS A 105 -12.47 6.37 8.42
CA HIS A 105 -13.02 6.25 7.07
C HIS A 105 -13.33 4.80 6.63
N ASN A 106 -12.88 3.82 7.40
CA ASN A 106 -13.12 2.39 7.19
C ASN A 106 -12.99 1.61 8.52
N ASP A 107 -13.45 0.37 8.52
CA ASP A 107 -13.39 -0.55 9.65
C ASP A 107 -11.97 -0.86 10.10
N ALA A 108 -11.01 -0.94 9.18
CA ALA A 108 -9.62 -1.22 9.53
C ALA A 108 -9.09 -0.22 10.57
N ILE A 109 -9.32 1.09 10.38
CA ILE A 109 -8.89 2.12 11.34
C ILE A 109 -9.72 2.08 12.62
N ALA A 110 -11.05 1.98 12.49
CA ALA A 110 -11.96 1.98 13.64
C ALA A 110 -11.67 0.80 14.57
N LEU A 111 -11.63 -0.42 14.02
CA LEU A 111 -11.40 -1.65 14.77
C LEU A 111 -9.99 -1.70 15.37
N ASP A 112 -8.96 -1.19 14.70
CA ASP A 112 -7.63 -1.08 15.28
C ASP A 112 -7.61 -0.10 16.48
N ASP A 113 -8.29 1.06 16.40
CA ASP A 113 -8.42 2.00 17.53
C ASP A 113 -9.19 1.36 18.70
N CYS A 114 -10.31 0.69 18.42
CA CYS A 114 -11.07 -0.09 19.40
C CYS A 114 -10.19 -1.14 20.08
N ALA A 115 -9.42 -1.89 19.29
CA ALA A 115 -8.53 -2.94 19.80
C ALA A 115 -7.42 -2.36 20.67
N ALA A 116 -6.83 -1.22 20.29
CA ALA A 116 -5.82 -0.53 21.07
C ALA A 116 -6.38 -0.08 22.44
N ARG A 117 -7.62 0.41 22.50
CA ARG A 117 -8.29 0.78 23.77
C ARG A 117 -8.53 -0.44 24.66
N LEU A 118 -8.99 -1.55 24.10
CA LEU A 118 -9.17 -2.79 24.88
C LEU A 118 -7.85 -3.29 25.47
N VAL A 119 -6.75 -3.20 24.73
CA VAL A 119 -5.42 -3.52 25.26
C VAL A 119 -5.04 -2.60 26.42
N LEU A 120 -5.33 -1.29 26.34
CA LEU A 120 -5.11 -0.35 27.44
C LEU A 120 -5.95 -0.66 28.69
N GLU A 121 -7.11 -1.29 28.50
CA GLU A 121 -7.98 -1.80 29.58
C GLU A 121 -7.54 -3.18 30.11
N GLY A 122 -6.48 -3.77 29.57
CA GLY A 122 -6.01 -5.11 29.93
C GLY A 122 -6.88 -6.25 29.38
N ARG A 123 -7.68 -5.97 28.33
CA ARG A 123 -8.56 -6.93 27.68
C ARG A 123 -7.99 -7.41 26.34
N ASP A 124 -8.29 -8.65 25.98
CA ASP A 124 -7.90 -9.20 24.68
C ASP A 124 -8.86 -8.70 23.59
N PRO A 125 -8.41 -7.91 22.61
CA PRO A 125 -9.28 -7.35 21.58
C PRO A 125 -9.86 -8.42 20.64
N TYR A 126 -9.26 -9.60 20.49
CA TYR A 126 -9.78 -10.63 19.60
C TYR A 126 -11.05 -11.28 20.16
N SER A 127 -11.20 -11.36 21.48
CA SER A 127 -12.37 -11.96 22.13
C SER A 127 -13.33 -10.93 22.74
N SER A 128 -12.86 -9.73 23.03
CA SER A 128 -13.61 -8.72 23.80
C SER A 128 -14.22 -7.60 22.97
N LEU A 129 -13.91 -7.48 21.68
CA LEU A 129 -14.38 -6.37 20.85
C LEU A 129 -15.87 -6.54 20.54
N ASP A 130 -16.64 -5.55 20.99
CA ASP A 130 -18.01 -5.32 20.55
C ASP A 130 -18.01 -4.11 19.59
N ILE A 131 -18.42 -4.38 18.35
CA ILE A 131 -18.42 -3.37 17.29
C ILE A 131 -19.45 -2.27 17.55
N PHE A 132 -20.63 -2.60 18.09
CA PHE A 132 -21.70 -1.62 18.30
C PHE A 132 -21.34 -0.67 19.42
N ASP A 133 -20.86 -1.19 20.54
CA ASP A 133 -20.35 -0.38 21.65
C ASP A 133 -19.20 0.51 21.19
N CYS A 134 -18.27 -0.03 20.40
CA CYS A 134 -17.16 0.77 19.94
C CYS A 134 -17.59 1.86 18.96
N TYR A 135 -18.40 1.53 17.96
CA TYR A 135 -18.85 2.49 16.95
C TYR A 135 -19.74 3.58 17.58
N ALA A 136 -20.57 3.23 18.56
CA ALA A 136 -21.33 4.20 19.35
C ALA A 136 -20.41 5.19 20.10
N ARG A 137 -19.31 4.72 20.71
CA ARG A 137 -18.31 5.61 21.35
C ARG A 137 -17.60 6.51 20.35
N LEU A 138 -17.35 6.03 19.15
CA LEU A 138 -16.68 6.77 18.09
C LEU A 138 -17.63 7.68 17.29
N GLY A 139 -18.95 7.56 17.49
CA GLY A 139 -19.96 8.34 16.77
C GLY A 139 -20.05 7.99 15.28
N ILE A 140 -19.81 6.73 14.91
CA ILE A 140 -19.84 6.23 13.53
C ILE A 140 -20.86 5.11 13.36
N GLY A 141 -21.26 4.82 12.12
CA GLY A 141 -22.34 3.87 11.80
C GLY A 141 -21.96 2.74 10.85
N ALA A 142 -23.00 2.12 10.29
CA ALA A 142 -22.91 0.94 9.43
C ALA A 142 -22.08 1.19 8.14
N ASP A 143 -22.04 2.43 7.66
CA ASP A 143 -21.27 2.87 6.49
C ASP A 143 -19.75 2.69 6.66
N ARG A 144 -19.27 2.53 7.90
CA ARG A 144 -17.85 2.33 8.24
C ARG A 144 -17.48 0.89 8.54
N THR A 145 -18.35 -0.08 8.28
CA THR A 145 -18.03 -1.50 8.49
C THR A 145 -18.19 -2.35 7.24
N THR A 146 -17.46 -3.46 7.18
CA THR A 146 -17.59 -4.44 6.11
C THR A 146 -18.78 -5.37 6.40
N PRO A 147 -19.79 -5.42 5.51
CA PRO A 147 -20.88 -6.38 5.61
C PRO A 147 -20.45 -7.79 5.17
N LEU A 148 -21.08 -8.77 5.78
CA LEU A 148 -20.97 -10.20 5.52
C LEU A 148 -22.25 -10.68 4.84
N ARG A 149 -22.13 -11.69 3.97
CA ARG A 149 -23.26 -12.31 3.27
C ARG A 149 -24.01 -13.30 4.17
N LEU A 150 -24.48 -12.80 5.31
CA LEU A 150 -25.14 -13.54 6.37
C LEU A 150 -26.36 -12.76 6.86
N GLY A 151 -27.26 -13.42 7.59
CA GLY A 151 -28.46 -12.79 8.16
C GLY A 151 -29.28 -12.04 7.10
N GLU A 152 -29.58 -10.77 7.38
CA GLU A 152 -30.33 -9.88 6.49
C GLU A 152 -29.70 -9.71 5.09
N PHE A 153 -28.39 -9.99 4.96
CA PHE A 153 -27.63 -9.83 3.72
C PHE A 153 -27.43 -11.13 2.94
N ALA A 154 -27.94 -12.27 3.42
CA ALA A 154 -27.71 -13.58 2.79
C ALA A 154 -28.21 -13.67 1.33
N SER A 155 -29.30 -12.97 1.01
CA SER A 155 -29.92 -12.95 -0.33
C SER A 155 -29.37 -11.85 -1.25
N VAL A 156 -28.53 -10.94 -0.74
CA VAL A 156 -27.97 -9.84 -1.52
C VAL A 156 -26.88 -10.37 -2.45
N ALA A 157 -26.93 -9.98 -3.73
CA ALA A 157 -26.06 -10.54 -4.76
C ALA A 157 -24.65 -9.91 -4.79
N VAL A 158 -24.55 -8.58 -4.72
CA VAL A 158 -23.29 -7.85 -4.97
C VAL A 158 -22.80 -7.07 -3.77
N TYR A 159 -23.60 -6.14 -3.24
CA TYR A 159 -23.29 -5.36 -2.05
C TYR A 159 -24.60 -4.76 -1.50
N PRO A 160 -24.82 -4.71 -0.18
CA PRO A 160 -26.01 -4.07 0.40
C PRO A 160 -26.05 -2.57 0.10
N THR A 161 -27.24 -2.00 -0.04
CA THR A 161 -27.42 -0.53 -0.12
C THR A 161 -27.22 0.12 1.24
N ASP A 162 -26.99 1.43 1.27
CA ASP A 162 -26.83 2.18 2.53
C ASP A 162 -28.07 2.00 3.44
N ASP A 163 -29.28 2.08 2.89
CA ASP A 163 -30.53 1.80 3.64
C ASP A 163 -30.57 0.38 4.23
N GLN A 164 -30.05 -0.62 3.52
CA GLN A 164 -29.98 -2.00 4.02
C GLN A 164 -28.95 -2.13 5.14
N LEU A 165 -27.82 -1.44 5.02
CA LEU A 165 -26.79 -1.39 6.05
C LEU A 165 -27.34 -0.75 7.34
N ASP A 166 -27.99 0.41 7.22
CA ASP A 166 -28.57 1.13 8.36
C ASP A 166 -29.69 0.33 9.02
N ALA A 167 -30.59 -0.28 8.25
CA ALA A 167 -31.66 -1.10 8.80
C ALA A 167 -31.14 -2.33 9.57
N ALA A 168 -30.15 -3.04 9.03
CA ALA A 168 -29.54 -4.18 9.72
C ALA A 168 -28.75 -3.75 10.97
N TRP A 169 -28.07 -2.60 10.90
CA TRP A 169 -27.36 -2.03 12.03
C TRP A 169 -28.30 -1.65 13.17
N ASP A 170 -29.38 -0.93 12.88
CA ASP A 170 -30.39 -0.53 13.87
C ASP A 170 -31.11 -1.73 14.49
N LEU A 171 -31.32 -2.80 13.72
CA LEU A 171 -31.85 -4.06 14.22
C LEU A 171 -30.90 -4.67 15.25
N ARG A 172 -29.62 -4.86 14.89
CA ARG A 172 -28.62 -5.51 15.74
C ARG A 172 -28.22 -4.68 16.96
N ALA A 173 -28.14 -3.36 16.82
CA ALA A 173 -27.90 -2.46 17.94
C ALA A 173 -29.00 -2.53 19.01
N ARG A 174 -30.25 -2.90 18.64
CA ARG A 174 -31.38 -3.04 19.57
C ARG A 174 -31.53 -4.45 20.12
N GLU A 175 -31.42 -5.47 19.27
CA GLU A 175 -31.70 -6.86 19.63
C GLU A 175 -30.47 -7.61 20.17
N GLY A 176 -29.27 -7.08 19.92
CA GLY A 176 -28.01 -7.71 20.25
C GLY A 176 -27.58 -8.79 19.24
N GLY A 177 -26.32 -9.22 19.39
CA GLY A 177 -25.67 -10.15 18.46
C GLY A 177 -25.18 -9.46 17.19
N ASN A 178 -24.23 -10.09 16.49
CA ASN A 178 -23.72 -9.62 15.21
C ASN A 178 -23.43 -10.80 14.29
N VAL A 179 -24.13 -10.86 13.15
CA VAL A 179 -23.84 -11.83 12.09
C VAL A 179 -23.58 -11.14 10.75
N GLU A 180 -24.10 -9.93 10.56
CA GLU A 180 -24.03 -9.18 9.31
C GLU A 180 -22.75 -8.38 9.12
N PHE A 181 -21.96 -8.11 10.18
CA PHE A 181 -20.83 -7.20 10.10
C PHE A 181 -19.54 -7.82 10.65
N VAL A 182 -18.41 -7.49 10.03
CA VAL A 182 -17.10 -7.81 10.59
C VAL A 182 -16.97 -7.13 11.95
N SER A 183 -16.76 -7.91 13.01
CA SER A 183 -16.68 -7.42 14.40
C SER A 183 -15.37 -7.74 15.10
N ARG A 184 -14.46 -8.46 14.45
CA ARG A 184 -13.19 -8.86 15.07
C ARG A 184 -12.03 -8.08 14.45
N PRO A 185 -10.97 -7.79 15.22
CA PRO A 185 -9.72 -7.30 14.66
C PRO A 185 -9.25 -8.24 13.54
N SER A 186 -9.21 -7.71 12.32
CA SER A 186 -8.94 -8.51 11.12
C SER A 186 -7.45 -8.60 10.78
N TYR A 187 -6.56 -8.16 11.67
CA TYR A 187 -5.12 -8.02 11.43
C TYR A 187 -4.30 -8.59 12.59
N PRO A 188 -3.01 -8.94 12.36
CA PRO A 188 -2.12 -9.36 13.44
C PRO A 188 -1.77 -8.18 14.37
N ALA A 189 -1.32 -8.49 15.58
CA ALA A 189 -1.39 -7.58 16.73
C ALA A 189 -0.66 -6.24 16.59
N LEU A 190 0.37 -6.12 15.74
CA LEU A 190 1.04 -4.83 15.56
C LEU A 190 0.18 -3.80 14.81
N SER A 191 -0.96 -4.18 14.22
CA SER A 191 -1.91 -3.20 13.65
C SER A 191 -2.43 -2.24 14.71
N PHE A 192 -2.83 -2.77 15.87
CA PHE A 192 -3.36 -1.98 16.98
C PHE A 192 -2.32 -1.65 18.06
N LEU A 193 -1.29 -2.49 18.27
CA LEU A 193 -0.26 -2.19 19.28
C LEU A 193 0.59 -0.97 18.92
N LEU A 194 0.91 -0.76 17.63
CA LEU A 194 1.76 0.36 17.20
C LEU A 194 1.05 1.72 17.28
N ILE A 195 -0.28 1.73 17.30
CA ILE A 195 -1.05 2.97 17.39
C ILE A 195 -1.37 3.38 18.83
N ILE A 196 -1.16 2.50 19.82
CA ILE A 196 -1.45 2.77 21.25
C ILE A 196 -0.95 4.16 21.71
N PRO A 197 0.31 4.58 21.43
CA PRO A 197 0.77 5.90 21.88
C PRO A 197 -0.08 7.06 21.34
N PHE A 198 -0.62 6.95 20.13
CA PHE A 198 -1.49 7.97 19.53
C PHE A 198 -2.89 7.94 20.14
N VAL A 199 -3.42 6.74 20.39
CA VAL A 199 -4.70 6.55 21.09
C VAL A 199 -4.66 7.14 22.49
N VAL A 200 -3.60 6.90 23.26
CA VAL A 200 -3.39 7.47 24.60
C VAL A 200 -3.34 9.00 24.58
N LEU A 201 -2.68 9.58 23.56
CA LEU A 201 -2.59 11.03 23.40
C LEU A 201 -3.88 11.66 22.84
N GLY A 202 -4.89 10.85 22.48
CA GLY A 202 -6.11 11.32 21.80
C GLY A 202 -5.81 11.90 20.41
N TRP A 203 -4.71 11.48 19.79
CA TRP A 203 -4.32 11.95 18.46
C TRP A 203 -4.94 11.07 17.39
N ASP A 204 -5.41 11.72 16.33
CA ASP A 204 -5.83 11.05 15.11
C ASP A 204 -4.70 10.15 14.56
N THR A 205 -4.99 8.85 14.46
CA THR A 205 -4.06 7.82 13.96
C THR A 205 -3.70 8.02 12.49
N ASN A 206 -4.52 8.76 11.72
CA ASN A 206 -4.19 9.15 10.35
C ASN A 206 -2.90 9.99 10.28
N ARG A 207 -2.60 10.78 11.33
CA ARG A 207 -1.34 11.53 11.43
C ARG A 207 -0.14 10.58 11.45
N LEU A 208 -0.24 9.44 12.14
CA LEU A 208 0.81 8.43 12.14
C LEU A 208 1.00 7.85 10.73
N TYR A 209 -0.08 7.57 9.99
CA TYR A 209 0.02 7.03 8.62
C TYR A 209 0.70 8.01 7.67
N VAL A 210 0.38 9.31 7.76
CA VAL A 210 1.05 10.37 7.00
C VAL A 210 2.53 10.48 7.40
N LEU A 211 2.86 10.40 8.68
CA LEU A 211 4.26 10.38 9.14
C LEU A 211 5.02 9.16 8.61
N CYS A 212 4.38 7.98 8.61
CA CYS A 212 4.93 6.76 8.02
C CYS A 212 5.20 6.91 6.52
N LEU A 213 4.29 7.55 5.76
CA LEU A 213 4.51 7.86 4.35
C LEU A 213 5.71 8.79 4.16
N ILE A 214 5.76 9.90 4.89
CA ILE A 214 6.86 10.89 4.79
C ILE A 214 8.19 10.20 5.12
N ALA A 215 8.23 9.38 6.17
CA ALA A 215 9.40 8.60 6.53
C ALA A 215 9.80 7.63 5.40
N ALA A 216 8.86 6.85 4.85
CA ALA A 216 9.15 5.92 3.77
C ALA A 216 9.70 6.62 2.52
N MET A 217 9.09 7.75 2.11
CA MET A 217 9.57 8.57 1.01
C MET A 217 10.98 9.12 1.29
N ALA A 218 11.24 9.59 2.51
CA ALA A 218 12.55 10.06 2.92
C ALA A 218 13.60 8.95 2.84
N LEU A 219 13.30 7.73 3.30
CA LEU A 219 14.21 6.58 3.20
C LEU A 219 14.55 6.27 1.73
N VAL A 220 13.57 6.28 0.83
CA VAL A 220 13.76 6.07 -0.62
C VAL A 220 14.66 7.15 -1.22
N VAL A 221 14.39 8.43 -0.93
CA VAL A 221 15.18 9.55 -1.45
C VAL A 221 16.60 9.52 -0.89
N LEU A 222 16.77 9.27 0.40
CA LEU A 222 18.09 9.22 1.04
C LEU A 222 18.93 8.05 0.51
N ARG A 223 18.30 6.91 0.18
CA ARG A 223 18.99 5.75 -0.40
C ARG A 223 19.43 5.97 -1.86
N THR A 224 18.76 6.88 -2.56
CA THR A 224 19.05 7.23 -3.96
C THR A 224 20.37 8.00 -4.08
N PRO A 225 21.21 7.76 -5.12
CA PRO A 225 22.43 8.51 -5.38
C PRO A 225 22.19 10.02 -5.41
N ILE A 226 23.13 10.82 -4.89
CA ILE A 226 22.95 12.26 -4.63
C ILE A 226 22.45 13.02 -5.86
N GLY A 227 23.05 12.80 -7.03
CA GLY A 227 22.65 13.46 -8.29
C GLY A 227 21.24 13.11 -8.77
N LEU A 228 20.66 12.01 -8.28
CA LEU A 228 19.32 11.53 -8.63
C LEU A 228 18.26 11.89 -7.57
N ARG A 229 18.65 12.38 -6.38
CA ARG A 229 17.72 12.64 -5.28
C ARG A 229 16.60 13.64 -5.60
N PRO A 230 16.85 14.79 -6.27
CA PRO A 230 15.77 15.73 -6.61
C PRO A 230 14.73 15.09 -7.54
N PHE A 231 15.18 14.25 -8.48
CA PHE A 231 14.33 13.52 -9.41
C PHE A 231 13.53 12.44 -8.70
N MET A 232 14.16 11.68 -7.79
CA MET A 232 13.44 10.70 -6.97
C MET A 232 12.40 11.39 -6.08
N LEU A 233 12.74 12.52 -5.44
CA LEU A 233 11.79 13.29 -4.64
C LEU A 233 10.59 13.75 -5.46
N THR A 234 10.81 14.33 -6.65
CA THR A 234 9.71 14.64 -7.58
C THR A 234 8.95 13.41 -8.01
N ALA A 235 9.61 12.27 -8.19
CA ALA A 235 8.96 11.05 -8.64
C ALA A 235 8.03 10.44 -7.57
N VAL A 236 8.48 10.38 -6.31
CA VAL A 236 7.66 9.88 -5.21
C VAL A 236 6.55 10.87 -4.83
N LEU A 237 6.79 12.18 -4.89
CA LEU A 237 5.73 13.17 -4.73
C LEU A 237 4.78 13.16 -5.93
N GLY A 238 5.28 12.99 -7.15
CA GLY A 238 4.48 12.92 -8.37
C GLY A 238 3.61 11.67 -8.47
N ALA A 239 3.90 10.63 -7.68
CA ALA A 239 3.03 9.47 -7.51
C ALA A 239 1.85 9.83 -6.59
N THR A 240 0.95 10.69 -7.07
CA THR A 240 -0.11 11.34 -6.27
C THR A 240 -1.04 10.39 -5.54
N SER A 241 -1.20 9.15 -6.02
CA SER A 241 -1.93 8.12 -5.30
C SER A 241 -1.40 7.92 -3.87
N LEU A 242 -0.08 8.05 -3.66
CA LEU A 242 0.52 7.91 -2.33
C LEU A 242 0.00 8.96 -1.35
N ALA A 243 0.05 10.24 -1.73
CA ALA A 243 -0.40 11.33 -0.86
C ALA A 243 -1.91 11.30 -0.67
N ALA A 244 -2.68 11.27 -1.77
CA ALA A 244 -4.14 11.37 -1.71
C ALA A 244 -4.78 10.27 -0.84
N PHE A 245 -4.42 9.00 -1.09
CA PHE A 245 -5.03 7.88 -0.36
C PHE A 245 -4.51 7.70 1.07
N THR A 246 -3.28 8.15 1.36
CA THR A 246 -2.80 8.16 2.74
C THR A 246 -3.53 9.22 3.55
N VAL A 247 -3.65 10.44 2.99
CA VAL A 247 -4.34 11.56 3.63
C VAL A 247 -5.82 11.23 3.90
N SER A 248 -6.47 10.51 2.98
CA SER A 248 -7.85 10.02 3.15
C SER A 248 -8.00 8.82 4.11
N GLY A 249 -7.02 8.54 4.98
CA GLY A 249 -7.12 7.53 6.04
C GLY A 249 -6.91 6.09 5.57
N SER A 250 -5.69 5.77 5.13
CA SER A 250 -5.27 4.37 4.93
C SER A 250 -4.29 3.93 6.02
N ALA A 251 -4.69 2.90 6.79
CA ALA A 251 -3.84 2.23 7.78
C ALA A 251 -2.67 1.43 7.16
N ASP A 252 -2.63 1.29 5.83
CA ASP A 252 -1.63 0.45 5.16
C ASP A 252 -0.19 0.94 5.40
N LEU A 253 0.00 2.22 5.72
CA LEU A 253 1.35 2.78 5.88
C LEU A 253 2.11 2.22 7.09
N LEU A 254 1.39 1.68 8.09
CA LEU A 254 2.02 1.02 9.25
C LEU A 254 2.86 -0.19 8.87
N TYR A 255 2.39 -1.04 7.94
CA TYR A 255 3.18 -2.19 7.49
C TYR A 255 4.14 -1.82 6.36
N VAL A 256 3.80 -0.81 5.56
CA VAL A 256 4.60 -0.40 4.39
C VAL A 256 5.95 0.18 4.80
N LEU A 257 6.01 1.03 5.83
CA LEU A 257 7.28 1.60 6.28
C LEU A 257 8.32 0.52 6.68
N PRO A 258 8.01 -0.42 7.59
CA PRO A 258 8.95 -1.50 7.92
C PRO A 258 9.21 -2.44 6.74
N LEU A 259 8.24 -2.69 5.85
CA LEU A 259 8.44 -3.50 4.65
C LEU A 259 9.39 -2.82 3.64
N ALA A 260 9.23 -1.51 3.42
CA ALA A 260 10.12 -0.70 2.60
C ALA A 260 11.53 -0.71 3.17
N ALA A 261 11.69 -0.58 4.49
CA ALA A 261 12.99 -0.69 5.15
C ALA A 261 13.60 -2.10 4.99
N ALA A 262 12.81 -3.15 5.18
CA ALA A 262 13.26 -4.53 4.98
C ALA A 262 13.79 -4.74 3.55
N TRP A 263 13.13 -4.16 2.55
CA TRP A 263 13.57 -4.25 1.18
C TRP A 263 14.80 -3.37 0.90
N LEU A 264 14.79 -2.08 1.27
CA LEU A 264 15.87 -1.10 1.04
C LEU A 264 17.22 -1.51 1.67
N TRP A 265 17.19 -2.27 2.76
CA TRP A 265 18.38 -2.78 3.44
C TRP A 265 18.45 -4.30 3.48
N ARG A 266 17.90 -4.99 2.48
CA ARG A 266 17.93 -6.46 2.34
C ARG A 266 19.33 -7.07 2.38
N GLU A 267 20.41 -6.32 2.19
CA GLU A 267 21.78 -6.80 2.42
C GLU A 267 22.11 -6.95 3.93
N ARG A 268 21.41 -6.25 4.82
CA ARG A 268 21.62 -6.28 6.27
C ARG A 268 20.72 -7.34 6.92
N ARG A 269 21.24 -8.02 7.96
CA ARG A 269 20.49 -9.05 8.71
C ARG A 269 19.24 -8.50 9.41
N TRP A 270 19.31 -7.27 9.92
CA TRP A 270 18.18 -6.62 10.59
C TRP A 270 16.97 -6.41 9.67
N SER A 271 17.13 -6.48 8.34
CA SER A 271 15.98 -6.43 7.41
C SER A 271 14.94 -7.52 7.69
N ALA A 272 15.34 -8.66 8.27
CA ALA A 272 14.41 -9.70 8.70
C ALA A 272 13.53 -9.26 9.89
N LEU A 273 14.06 -8.43 10.79
CA LEU A 273 13.28 -7.85 11.89
C LEU A 273 12.22 -6.90 11.33
N ALA A 274 12.62 -6.00 10.43
CA ALA A 274 11.70 -5.08 9.77
C ALA A 274 10.62 -5.82 8.96
N TYR A 275 10.99 -6.90 8.26
CA TYR A 275 10.01 -7.75 7.57
C TYR A 275 9.05 -8.42 8.55
N GLY A 276 9.56 -8.94 9.67
CA GLY A 276 8.74 -9.54 10.73
C GLY A 276 7.74 -8.55 11.33
N VAL A 277 8.16 -7.29 11.56
CA VAL A 277 7.26 -6.21 12.00
C VAL A 277 6.15 -6.00 10.97
N ALA A 278 6.48 -5.83 9.69
CA ALA A 278 5.47 -5.65 8.64
C ALA A 278 4.48 -6.82 8.57
N ALA A 279 4.98 -8.06 8.62
CA ALA A 279 4.16 -9.27 8.63
C ALA A 279 3.27 -9.38 9.88
N ALA A 280 3.71 -8.84 11.01
CA ALA A 280 2.95 -8.79 12.26
C ALA A 280 1.99 -7.59 12.35
N THR A 281 1.98 -6.70 11.35
CA THR A 281 1.02 -5.60 11.23
C THR A 281 -0.11 -5.93 10.25
N LYS A 282 0.19 -6.53 9.09
CA LYS A 282 -0.84 -6.77 8.06
C LYS A 282 -0.52 -7.95 7.15
N GLN A 283 -1.52 -8.75 6.79
CA GLN A 283 -1.36 -9.94 5.94
C GLN A 283 -0.88 -9.60 4.52
N LEU A 284 -1.12 -8.39 4.03
CA LEU A 284 -0.58 -7.94 2.74
C LEU A 284 0.95 -8.06 2.68
N ALA A 285 1.65 -7.92 3.81
CA ALA A 285 3.10 -8.15 3.87
C ALA A 285 3.49 -9.62 3.65
N TRP A 286 2.59 -10.58 3.86
CA TRP A 286 2.86 -12.01 3.67
C TRP A 286 3.04 -12.35 2.19
N PHE A 287 2.36 -11.65 1.28
CA PHE A 287 2.55 -11.79 -0.17
C PHE A 287 3.99 -11.48 -0.60
N PHE A 288 4.72 -10.67 0.18
CA PHE A 288 6.13 -10.35 -0.08
C PHE A 288 7.10 -11.41 0.44
N ALA A 289 6.68 -12.33 1.33
CA ALA A 289 7.54 -13.36 1.93
C ALA A 289 8.33 -14.16 0.88
N PRO A 290 7.69 -14.79 -0.12
CA PRO A 290 8.44 -15.62 -1.07
C PRO A 290 9.40 -14.78 -1.90
N PHE A 291 9.04 -13.55 -2.29
CA PHE A 291 9.90 -12.67 -3.07
C PHE A 291 11.10 -12.17 -2.27
N TYR A 292 10.90 -11.79 -1.00
CA TYR A 292 11.96 -11.43 -0.08
C TYR A 292 12.94 -12.59 0.11
N LEU A 293 12.43 -13.80 0.35
CA LEU A 293 13.24 -15.01 0.53
C LEU A 293 13.98 -15.40 -0.74
N ILE A 294 13.35 -15.38 -1.92
CA ILE A 294 14.03 -15.60 -3.21
C ILE A 294 15.22 -14.66 -3.33
N ALA A 295 15.03 -13.38 -3.01
CA ALA A 295 16.05 -12.38 -3.17
C ALA A 295 17.19 -12.56 -2.13
N VAL A 296 16.89 -12.94 -0.89
CA VAL A 296 17.89 -13.28 0.15
C VAL A 296 18.66 -14.54 -0.23
N VAL A 297 17.98 -15.63 -0.58
CA VAL A 297 18.59 -16.92 -0.95
C VAL A 297 19.49 -16.77 -2.16
N THR A 298 19.08 -15.97 -3.14
CA THR A 298 19.90 -15.68 -4.34
C THR A 298 21.21 -14.99 -4.01
N THR A 299 21.22 -14.15 -2.98
CA THR A 299 22.35 -13.26 -2.65
C THR A 299 23.24 -13.81 -1.54
N HIS A 300 22.67 -14.53 -0.57
CA HIS A 300 23.35 -14.98 0.65
C HIS A 300 23.22 -16.51 0.89
N GLY A 301 22.50 -17.24 0.04
CA GLY A 301 22.29 -18.68 0.15
C GLY A 301 21.15 -19.10 1.09
N TRP A 302 20.82 -20.39 1.03
CA TRP A 302 19.68 -20.98 1.74
C TRP A 302 19.77 -20.89 3.26
N ARG A 303 20.97 -21.08 3.84
CA ARG A 303 21.18 -21.02 5.30
C ARG A 303 20.83 -19.65 5.85
N GLU A 304 21.23 -18.59 5.16
CA GLU A 304 20.86 -17.22 5.55
C GLU A 304 19.37 -16.97 5.31
N GLY A 305 18.81 -17.48 4.21
CA GLY A 305 17.36 -17.44 3.96
C GLY A 305 16.54 -18.02 5.11
N LEU A 306 16.90 -19.22 5.59
CA LEU A 306 16.25 -19.87 6.74
C LEU A 306 16.41 -19.08 8.02
N ARG A 307 17.61 -18.53 8.30
CA ARG A 307 17.83 -17.68 9.47
C ARG A 307 16.93 -16.45 9.45
N ARG A 308 16.81 -15.78 8.30
CA ARG A 308 15.97 -14.59 8.17
C ARG A 308 14.49 -14.93 8.26
N ALA A 309 14.05 -16.04 7.66
CA ALA A 309 12.70 -16.55 7.84
C ALA A 309 12.40 -16.80 9.32
N ALA A 310 13.30 -17.46 10.05
CA ALA A 310 13.16 -17.71 11.48
C ALA A 310 13.16 -16.42 12.30
N THR A 311 14.00 -15.43 11.97
CA THR A 311 13.99 -14.12 12.64
C THR A 311 12.67 -13.38 12.42
N SER A 312 12.15 -13.34 11.19
CA SER A 312 10.87 -12.71 10.90
C SER A 312 9.70 -13.42 11.58
N ALA A 313 9.70 -14.76 11.57
CA ALA A 313 8.72 -15.57 12.28
C ALA A 313 8.78 -15.35 13.80
N ALA A 314 9.99 -15.21 14.38
CA ALA A 314 10.14 -14.92 15.79
C ALA A 314 9.55 -13.55 16.17
N VAL A 315 9.77 -12.51 15.36
CA VAL A 315 9.14 -11.20 15.59
C VAL A 315 7.62 -11.28 15.49
N PHE A 316 7.11 -11.99 14.47
CA PHE A 316 5.67 -12.22 14.32
C PHE A 316 5.08 -12.94 15.54
N LEU A 317 5.72 -14.01 15.99
CA LEU A 317 5.28 -14.77 17.15
C LEU A 317 5.36 -13.91 18.41
N VAL A 318 6.46 -13.22 18.70
CA VAL A 318 6.58 -12.37 19.90
C VAL A 318 5.46 -11.33 19.98
N ALA A 319 5.08 -10.72 18.86
CA ALA A 319 4.01 -9.74 18.84
C ALA A 319 2.60 -10.33 19.04
N ASN A 320 2.37 -11.56 18.56
CA ASN A 320 1.04 -12.17 18.54
C ASN A 320 0.82 -13.22 19.64
N LEU A 321 1.90 -13.76 20.22
CA LEU A 321 1.86 -14.89 21.16
C LEU A 321 0.99 -14.63 22.39
N PRO A 322 0.95 -13.42 23.00
CA PRO A 322 0.05 -13.16 24.12
C PRO A 322 -1.42 -13.43 23.78
N PHE A 323 -1.86 -13.01 22.59
CA PHE A 323 -3.24 -13.18 22.10
C PHE A 323 -3.51 -14.61 21.64
N ILE A 324 -2.52 -15.25 21.00
CA ILE A 324 -2.61 -16.68 20.63
C ILE A 324 -2.78 -17.56 21.88
N LEU A 325 -2.07 -17.26 22.97
CA LEU A 325 -2.17 -18.04 24.21
C LEU A 325 -3.45 -17.75 24.99
N ALA A 326 -3.91 -16.51 24.99
CA ALA A 326 -5.14 -16.12 25.69
C ALA A 326 -6.39 -16.65 24.98
N HIS A 327 -6.51 -16.45 23.66
CA HIS A 327 -7.68 -16.80 22.87
C HIS A 327 -7.27 -17.32 21.47
N PRO A 328 -6.75 -18.55 21.36
CA PRO A 328 -6.16 -19.06 20.12
C PRO A 328 -7.15 -19.10 18.95
N ARG A 329 -8.39 -19.50 19.23
CA ARG A 329 -9.44 -19.59 18.22
C ARG A 329 -9.82 -18.21 17.70
N ASP A 330 -10.06 -17.25 18.59
CA ASP A 330 -10.47 -15.89 18.23
C ASP A 330 -9.36 -15.15 17.47
N TRP A 331 -8.10 -15.37 17.85
CA TRP A 331 -6.96 -14.84 17.10
C TRP A 331 -6.89 -15.41 15.68
N VAL A 332 -7.04 -16.73 15.51
CA VAL A 332 -7.02 -17.35 14.18
C VAL A 332 -8.20 -16.88 13.34
N GLU A 333 -9.42 -16.90 13.88
CA GLU A 333 -10.62 -16.42 13.18
C GLU A 333 -10.46 -14.95 12.76
N GLY A 334 -9.99 -14.07 13.65
CA GLY A 334 -9.76 -12.66 13.32
C GLY A 334 -8.69 -12.45 12.24
N VAL A 335 -7.49 -13.04 12.41
CA VAL A 335 -6.40 -12.86 11.43
C VAL A 335 -6.71 -13.50 10.07
N THR A 336 -7.59 -14.51 10.02
CA THR A 336 -8.02 -15.17 8.78
C THR A 336 -9.36 -14.68 8.24
N THR A 337 -10.00 -13.68 8.87
CA THR A 337 -11.27 -13.07 8.45
C THR A 337 -11.38 -12.82 6.93
N PRO A 338 -10.37 -12.26 6.23
CA PRO A 338 -10.45 -12.06 4.78
C PRO A 338 -10.58 -13.35 3.94
N LEU A 339 -10.26 -14.51 4.51
CA LEU A 339 -10.31 -15.83 3.89
C LEU A 339 -11.51 -16.66 4.36
N SER A 340 -11.90 -16.54 5.64
CA SER A 340 -12.95 -17.34 6.27
C SER A 340 -14.34 -16.74 6.11
N ASP A 341 -14.45 -15.41 6.18
CA ASP A 341 -15.74 -14.78 6.31
C ASP A 341 -16.40 -14.60 4.94
N PRO A 342 -17.73 -14.78 4.83
CA PRO A 342 -18.45 -14.73 3.57
C PRO A 342 -18.65 -13.28 3.10
N MET A 343 -17.56 -12.58 2.84
CA MET A 343 -17.59 -11.17 2.44
C MET A 343 -18.11 -11.01 1.00
N PHE A 344 -18.75 -9.87 0.76
CA PHE A 344 -19.17 -9.47 -0.57
C PHE A 344 -17.99 -9.26 -1.54
N PRO A 345 -18.17 -9.53 -2.84
CA PRO A 345 -17.20 -9.19 -3.88
C PRO A 345 -17.05 -7.67 -3.93
N ARG A 346 -15.84 -7.16 -3.79
CA ARG A 346 -15.59 -5.71 -3.80
C ARG A 346 -14.18 -5.40 -4.25
N GLY A 347 -13.99 -4.38 -5.08
CA GLY A 347 -12.64 -3.99 -5.48
C GLY A 347 -12.61 -3.11 -6.71
N ALA A 348 -11.40 -2.84 -7.21
CA ALA A 348 -11.11 -2.05 -8.40
C ALA A 348 -10.34 -2.85 -9.48
N GLY A 349 -9.89 -4.07 -9.17
CA GLY A 349 -9.25 -4.97 -10.15
C GLY A 349 -10.27 -5.68 -11.03
N LEU A 350 -9.95 -6.89 -11.49
CA LEU A 350 -10.80 -7.62 -12.46
C LEU A 350 -12.24 -7.82 -11.98
N ILE A 351 -12.43 -8.01 -10.66
CA ILE A 351 -13.75 -8.11 -10.01
C ILE A 351 -14.67 -6.92 -10.33
N PHE A 352 -14.11 -5.72 -10.54
CA PHE A 352 -14.86 -4.49 -10.76
C PHE A 352 -15.69 -4.52 -12.04
N LEU A 353 -15.27 -5.29 -13.04
CA LEU A 353 -16.06 -5.48 -14.26
C LEU A 353 -17.33 -6.29 -13.99
N GLY A 354 -17.28 -7.25 -13.06
CA GLY A 354 -18.42 -8.07 -12.66
C GLY A 354 -19.36 -7.34 -11.70
N THR A 355 -18.82 -6.52 -10.79
CA THR A 355 -19.63 -5.79 -9.81
C THR A 355 -20.21 -4.47 -10.34
N ASN A 356 -19.51 -3.80 -11.27
CA ASN A 356 -19.90 -2.46 -11.76
C ASN A 356 -19.83 -2.29 -13.29
N GLY A 357 -19.22 -3.23 -14.01
CA GLY A 357 -19.01 -3.14 -15.47
C GLY A 357 -20.06 -3.83 -16.33
N GLY A 358 -21.08 -4.44 -15.72
CA GLY A 358 -22.13 -5.19 -16.42
C GLY A 358 -21.67 -6.51 -17.03
N LEU A 359 -20.46 -6.99 -16.70
CA LEU A 359 -20.07 -8.38 -17.00
C LEU A 359 -20.67 -9.34 -15.97
N PRO A 360 -20.86 -10.63 -16.31
CA PRO A 360 -21.25 -11.62 -15.33
C PRO A 360 -20.22 -11.74 -14.20
N LEU A 361 -20.70 -11.69 -12.95
CA LEU A 361 -19.87 -11.96 -11.78
C LEU A 361 -19.52 -13.45 -11.71
N LEU A 362 -18.23 -13.77 -11.76
CA LEU A 362 -17.76 -15.15 -11.61
C LEU A 362 -17.90 -15.62 -10.14
N PRO A 363 -17.98 -16.94 -9.88
CA PRO A 363 -17.96 -17.44 -8.50
C PRO A 363 -16.62 -17.13 -7.80
N SER A 364 -16.63 -17.01 -6.46
CA SER A 364 -15.44 -16.70 -5.65
C SER A 364 -14.26 -17.63 -5.91
N ASN A 365 -14.51 -18.93 -6.09
CA ASN A 365 -13.50 -19.92 -6.39
C ASN A 365 -12.78 -19.66 -7.73
N ALA A 366 -13.45 -19.03 -8.71
CA ALA A 366 -12.80 -18.66 -9.97
C ALA A 366 -11.81 -17.50 -9.77
N TYR A 367 -12.16 -16.49 -8.97
CA TYR A 367 -11.24 -15.42 -8.61
C TYR A 367 -10.05 -15.95 -7.78
N LEU A 368 -10.30 -16.85 -6.82
CA LEU A 368 -9.24 -17.52 -6.07
C LEU A 368 -8.29 -18.30 -6.99
N ALA A 369 -8.82 -19.02 -7.98
CA ALA A 369 -8.00 -19.73 -8.95
C ALA A 369 -7.16 -18.77 -9.82
N LEU A 370 -7.74 -17.66 -10.29
CA LEU A 370 -7.03 -16.64 -11.06
C LEU A 370 -5.92 -15.98 -10.24
N GLU A 371 -6.20 -15.61 -9.00
CA GLU A 371 -5.23 -15.08 -8.05
C GLU A 371 -4.08 -16.07 -7.82
N GLY A 372 -4.39 -17.34 -7.51
CA GLY A 372 -3.40 -18.38 -7.26
C GLY A 372 -2.52 -18.68 -8.48
N LEU A 373 -3.11 -18.77 -9.68
CA LEU A 373 -2.38 -18.95 -10.93
C LEU A 373 -1.48 -17.74 -11.23
N CYS A 374 -1.97 -16.52 -10.99
CA CYS A 374 -1.19 -15.30 -11.13
C CYS A 374 -0.02 -15.25 -10.14
N ALA A 375 -0.25 -15.63 -8.88
CA ALA A 375 0.78 -15.72 -7.86
C ALA A 375 1.88 -16.71 -8.24
N LEU A 376 1.50 -17.91 -8.71
CA LEU A 376 2.45 -18.90 -9.20
C LEU A 376 3.25 -18.38 -10.40
N ALA A 377 2.60 -17.75 -11.37
CA ALA A 377 3.28 -17.14 -12.52
C ALA A 377 4.27 -16.05 -12.08
N CYS A 378 3.88 -15.18 -11.14
CA CYS A 378 4.73 -14.15 -10.57
C CYS A 378 5.96 -14.73 -9.85
N LEU A 379 5.79 -15.82 -9.09
CA LEU A 379 6.88 -16.53 -8.44
C LEU A 379 7.85 -17.16 -9.43
N VAL A 380 7.33 -17.82 -10.48
CA VAL A 380 8.14 -18.39 -11.56
C VAL A 380 8.94 -17.31 -12.27
N VAL A 381 8.31 -16.17 -12.58
CA VAL A 381 8.98 -15.02 -13.21
C VAL A 381 10.07 -14.48 -12.29
N ALA A 382 9.75 -14.21 -11.02
CA ALA A 382 10.72 -13.70 -10.04
C ALA A 382 11.91 -14.64 -9.85
N TRP A 383 11.67 -15.95 -9.76
CA TRP A 383 12.73 -16.95 -9.66
C TRP A 383 13.61 -16.99 -10.90
N ARG A 384 13.01 -17.03 -12.10
CA ARG A 384 13.77 -17.07 -13.37
C ARG A 384 14.58 -15.79 -13.58
N SER A 385 14.04 -14.64 -13.19
CA SER A 385 14.70 -13.34 -13.35
C SER A 385 15.54 -12.92 -12.15
N ARG A 386 15.67 -13.72 -11.09
CA ARG A 386 16.30 -13.30 -9.81
C ARG A 386 17.71 -12.71 -9.93
N ARG A 387 18.46 -13.08 -10.97
CA ARG A 387 19.80 -12.55 -11.26
C ARG A 387 19.81 -11.37 -12.25
N THR A 388 18.84 -11.31 -13.15
CA THR A 388 18.78 -10.29 -14.21
C THR A 388 17.90 -9.09 -13.82
N SER A 389 16.89 -9.31 -13.00
CA SER A 389 15.95 -8.32 -12.45
C SER A 389 15.73 -8.59 -10.95
N PRO A 390 16.74 -8.38 -10.09
CA PRO A 390 16.67 -8.77 -8.67
C PRO A 390 15.62 -8.01 -7.86
N GLU A 391 15.18 -6.83 -8.32
CA GLU A 391 14.24 -5.97 -7.61
C GLU A 391 12.78 -6.20 -8.05
N LEU A 392 12.54 -7.05 -9.05
CA LEU A 392 11.21 -7.27 -9.65
C LEU A 392 10.18 -7.80 -8.63
N GLY A 393 10.63 -8.60 -7.66
CA GLY A 393 9.75 -9.27 -6.71
C GLY A 393 8.91 -8.33 -5.84
N VAL A 394 9.40 -7.12 -5.54
CA VAL A 394 8.68 -6.16 -4.69
C VAL A 394 7.41 -5.62 -5.35
N VAL A 395 7.37 -5.56 -6.68
CA VAL A 395 6.19 -5.14 -7.44
C VAL A 395 5.29 -6.34 -7.72
N LEU A 396 5.90 -7.50 -8.06
CA LEU A 396 5.14 -8.72 -8.37
C LEU A 396 4.34 -9.26 -7.19
N ALA A 397 4.73 -8.96 -5.94
CA ALA A 397 4.02 -9.39 -4.75
C ALA A 397 2.54 -8.95 -4.72
N LEU A 398 2.20 -7.81 -5.33
CA LEU A 398 0.85 -7.24 -5.30
C LEU A 398 0.03 -7.53 -6.57
N VAL A 399 0.65 -8.09 -7.62
CA VAL A 399 -0.04 -8.38 -8.89
C VAL A 399 -1.18 -9.39 -8.74
N PRO A 400 -1.06 -10.48 -7.94
CA PRO A 400 -2.14 -11.44 -7.77
C PRO A 400 -3.42 -10.80 -7.23
N LEU A 401 -3.29 -9.77 -6.39
CA LEU A 401 -4.43 -9.08 -5.77
C LEU A 401 -5.32 -8.38 -6.79
N PHE A 402 -4.85 -8.12 -8.01
CA PHE A 402 -5.68 -7.62 -9.12
C PHE A 402 -6.79 -8.59 -9.52
N PHE A 403 -6.60 -9.89 -9.25
CA PHE A 403 -7.53 -10.97 -9.56
C PHE A 403 -8.33 -11.44 -8.36
N ALA A 404 -8.10 -10.88 -7.16
CA ALA A 404 -8.73 -11.34 -5.93
C ALA A 404 -10.23 -11.02 -5.88
N TRP A 405 -10.99 -11.87 -5.16
CA TRP A 405 -12.42 -11.66 -4.85
C TRP A 405 -12.68 -10.29 -4.18
N ARG A 406 -11.73 -9.89 -3.33
CA ARG A 406 -11.70 -8.56 -2.71
C ARG A 406 -10.52 -7.73 -3.19
N SER A 407 -10.44 -7.46 -4.49
CA SER A 407 -9.36 -6.65 -5.09
C SER A 407 -9.47 -5.14 -4.75
N LEU A 408 -9.41 -4.76 -3.48
CA LEU A 408 -9.59 -3.37 -3.02
C LEU A 408 -8.59 -2.40 -3.66
N PHE A 409 -9.04 -1.17 -3.94
CA PHE A 409 -8.17 -0.15 -4.53
C PHE A 409 -6.95 0.17 -3.63
N SER A 410 -7.13 0.05 -2.31
CA SER A 410 -6.08 0.23 -1.30
C SER A 410 -4.86 -0.70 -1.51
N TYR A 411 -5.01 -1.79 -2.25
CA TYR A 411 -3.89 -2.69 -2.54
C TYR A 411 -2.94 -2.15 -3.61
N PHE A 412 -3.40 -1.21 -4.44
CA PHE A 412 -2.64 -0.74 -5.62
C PHE A 412 -1.99 0.62 -5.44
N PHE A 413 -2.56 1.52 -4.61
CA PHE A 413 -2.07 2.91 -4.51
C PHE A 413 -0.60 3.02 -4.06
N LEU A 414 -0.09 1.99 -3.36
CA LEU A 414 1.27 1.88 -2.82
C LEU A 414 2.28 1.21 -3.75
N ILE A 415 1.84 0.57 -4.85
CA ILE A 415 2.76 -0.06 -5.81
C ILE A 415 3.83 0.92 -6.35
N PRO A 416 3.50 2.21 -6.64
CA PRO A 416 4.52 3.20 -7.01
C PRO A 416 5.63 3.39 -5.96
N LEU A 417 5.31 3.31 -4.67
CA LEU A 417 6.29 3.41 -3.59
C LEU A 417 7.21 2.18 -3.56
N PHE A 418 6.65 0.98 -3.70
CA PHE A 418 7.45 -0.25 -3.80
C PHE A 418 8.36 -0.26 -5.04
N ALA A 419 7.87 0.25 -6.18
CA ALA A 419 8.70 0.43 -7.35
C ALA A 419 9.81 1.47 -7.11
N ALA A 420 9.54 2.57 -6.40
CA ALA A 420 10.55 3.56 -6.04
C ALA A 420 11.60 2.96 -5.07
N VAL A 421 11.19 2.12 -4.12
CA VAL A 421 12.08 1.33 -3.26
C VAL A 421 13.01 0.43 -4.09
N ALA A 422 12.48 -0.28 -5.07
CA ALA A 422 13.28 -1.08 -6.01
C ALA A 422 14.29 -0.21 -6.79
N VAL A 423 13.83 0.90 -7.38
CA VAL A 423 14.68 1.80 -8.17
C VAL A 423 15.78 2.44 -7.31
N ALA A 424 15.49 2.83 -6.07
CA ALA A 424 16.47 3.41 -5.16
C ALA A 424 17.59 2.44 -4.74
N ARG A 425 17.34 1.12 -4.78
CA ARG A 425 18.38 0.09 -4.55
C ARG A 425 19.26 -0.17 -5.76
N MET A 426 18.79 0.13 -6.96
CA MET A 426 19.55 -0.19 -8.18
C MET A 426 20.85 0.62 -8.24
N PRO A 427 21.97 0.02 -8.72
CA PRO A 427 23.21 0.73 -8.99
C PRO A 427 23.11 1.61 -10.25
N LEU A 428 22.25 2.63 -10.22
CA LEU A 428 21.93 3.48 -11.38
C LEU A 428 23.14 4.27 -11.92
N GLY A 429 24.15 4.51 -11.07
CA GLY A 429 25.27 5.41 -11.34
C GLY A 429 24.94 6.86 -11.01
N ASP A 430 25.92 7.74 -11.21
CA ASP A 430 25.78 9.16 -10.91
C ASP A 430 25.22 9.95 -12.10
N LEU A 431 24.30 10.86 -11.81
CA LEU A 431 23.74 11.80 -12.77
C LEU A 431 24.28 13.20 -12.49
N THR A 432 24.93 13.81 -13.48
CA THR A 432 25.35 15.22 -13.39
C THR A 432 24.21 16.15 -13.81
N PRO A 433 24.15 17.39 -13.30
CA PRO A 433 23.15 18.37 -13.70
C PRO A 433 23.10 18.62 -15.22
N GLU A 434 24.25 18.67 -15.88
CA GLU A 434 24.37 18.92 -17.32
C GLU A 434 23.73 17.79 -18.12
N ARG A 435 23.95 16.54 -17.70
CA ARG A 435 23.33 15.37 -18.32
C ARG A 435 21.83 15.34 -18.08
N ALA A 436 21.38 15.68 -16.87
CA ALA A 436 19.98 15.81 -16.53
C ALA A 436 19.28 16.82 -17.47
N GLN A 437 19.88 18.00 -17.63
CA GLN A 437 19.40 19.05 -18.51
C GLN A 437 19.42 18.63 -19.99
N ALA A 438 20.50 17.99 -20.45
CA ALA A 438 20.63 17.48 -21.82
C ALA A 438 19.56 16.43 -22.15
N ALA A 439 19.13 15.64 -21.17
CA ALA A 439 18.01 14.71 -21.34
C ALA A 439 16.63 15.36 -21.26
N GLY A 440 16.56 16.67 -21.03
CA GLY A 440 15.30 17.41 -20.91
C GLY A 440 14.56 17.13 -19.60
N ALA A 441 15.24 16.60 -18.58
CA ALA A 441 14.62 16.35 -17.29
C ALA A 441 14.41 17.66 -16.52
N LEU A 442 13.21 17.82 -15.97
CA LEU A 442 12.81 18.97 -15.19
C LEU A 442 12.30 18.48 -13.83
N THR A 443 12.60 19.21 -12.77
CA THR A 443 12.11 18.92 -11.43
C THR A 443 11.98 20.24 -10.66
N LEU A 444 10.95 20.35 -9.84
CA LEU A 444 10.73 21.49 -8.95
C LEU A 444 11.81 21.62 -7.86
N PHE A 445 12.56 20.55 -7.61
CA PHE A 445 13.51 20.46 -6.49
C PHE A 445 14.97 20.50 -6.94
N ALA A 446 15.26 20.61 -8.25
CA ALA A 446 16.61 20.94 -8.69
C ALA A 446 16.79 22.47 -8.68
N LEU A 447 17.54 22.96 -7.71
CA LEU A 447 17.97 24.35 -7.71
C LEU A 447 18.87 24.64 -8.91
N PRO A 448 18.82 25.86 -9.48
CA PRO A 448 19.81 26.28 -10.46
C PRO A 448 21.21 26.22 -9.83
N VAL A 449 22.10 25.46 -10.48
CA VAL A 449 23.47 25.11 -10.05
C VAL A 449 24.34 26.32 -9.66
N ARG A 450 23.96 27.54 -10.06
CA ARG A 450 24.70 28.78 -9.80
C ARG A 450 24.98 29.08 -8.31
N ARG A 451 24.21 28.55 -7.34
CA ARG A 451 24.45 28.82 -5.91
C ARG A 451 25.36 27.82 -5.19
N LEU A 452 25.55 26.60 -5.69
CA LEU A 452 26.42 25.60 -5.02
C LEU A 452 27.91 25.80 -5.33
N ALA A 453 28.26 26.38 -6.48
CA ALA A 453 29.64 26.74 -6.81
C ALA A 453 30.24 27.76 -5.81
N LEU A 454 29.42 28.67 -5.27
CA LEU A 454 29.84 29.68 -4.28
C LEU A 454 30.19 29.07 -2.91
N VAL A 455 29.55 27.95 -2.53
CA VAL A 455 29.84 27.28 -1.25
C VAL A 455 31.13 26.45 -1.34
N SER A 456 31.43 25.87 -2.51
CA SER A 456 32.70 25.16 -2.73
C SER A 456 33.91 26.10 -2.77
N ARG A 457 33.77 27.32 -3.32
CA ARG A 457 34.84 28.32 -3.34
C ARG A 457 35.16 28.93 -1.97
N ARG A 458 34.22 28.93 -1.02
CA ARG A 458 34.44 29.39 0.36
C ARG A 458 35.06 28.33 1.29
N ARG A 459 35.24 27.08 0.83
CA ARG A 459 36.02 26.05 1.55
C ARG A 459 37.43 25.86 0.97
N ALA A 460 37.73 26.53 -0.14
CA ALA A 460 39.02 26.50 -0.82
C ALA A 460 39.77 27.85 -0.76
N ALA A 461 39.21 28.82 -0.05
CA ALA A 461 39.82 30.08 0.36
C ALA A 461 39.66 30.17 1.88
#